data_AF-A0A7S3RCL0-F1
#
_entry.id   AF-A0A7S3RCL0-F1
#
_cell.length_a   1.000
_cell.length_b   1.000
_cell.length_c   1.000
_cell.angle_alpha   90.00
_cell.angle_beta   90.00
_cell.angle_gamma   90.00
#
_symmetry.space_group_name_H-M   'P 1'
#
loop_
_entity.id
_entity.type
_entity.pdbx_description
1 polymer ?
#
loop_
_entity_poly.entity_id
_entity_poly.type
_entity_poly.pdbx_seq_one_letter_code
_entity_poly.pdbx_strand_id
1 'polypeptide(L)'
;MTQANEVSKTQRAQDVKYKTQEYKSLDATIAELSEDRATSSTELAAVSEYYAKLKERCVAKPETYEERKKRRQAEIAGLKEALAILEDETAFVQMPRKRRGNMRGTLAAQ
;
A
#
# COMPACT_ATOMS: atom_id res chain seq x y z
N MET A 1 -25.20 69.36 33.21
CA MET A 1 -25.43 68.31 32.18
C MET A 1 -26.92 68.03 32.12
N THR A 2 -27.51 67.97 30.92
CA THR A 2 -28.92 67.58 30.73
C THR A 2 -29.07 66.07 30.90
N GLN A 3 -30.20 65.61 31.45
CA GLN A 3 -30.50 64.19 31.70
C GLN A 3 -30.29 63.30 30.45
N ALA A 4 -30.60 63.83 29.26
CA ALA A 4 -30.39 63.14 27.99
C ALA A 4 -28.91 62.76 27.72
N ASN A 5 -27.95 63.60 28.14
CA ASN A 5 -26.53 63.32 27.96
C ASN A 5 -26.05 62.18 28.88
N GLU A 6 -26.58 62.10 30.10
CA GLU A 6 -26.27 61.00 31.02
C GLU A 6 -26.81 59.67 30.52
N VAL A 7 -28.07 59.62 30.07
CA VAL A 7 -28.67 58.41 29.49
C VAL A 7 -27.87 57.94 28.28
N SER A 8 -27.55 58.84 27.34
CA SER A 8 -26.74 58.53 26.16
C SER A 8 -25.35 57.98 26.53
N LYS A 9 -24.70 58.55 27.55
CA LYS A 9 -23.40 58.07 28.04
C LYS A 9 -23.49 56.66 28.61
N THR A 10 -24.51 56.38 29.44
CA THR A 10 -24.71 55.04 30.00
C THR A 10 -24.98 53.99 28.94
N GLN A 11 -25.78 54.32 27.92
CA GLN A 11 -26.10 53.42 26.82
C GLN A 11 -24.84 53.09 26.01
N ARG A 12 -24.05 54.10 25.62
CA ARG A 12 -22.77 53.90 24.93
C ARG A 12 -21.76 53.08 25.75
N ALA A 13 -21.71 53.27 27.06
CA ALA A 13 -20.83 52.48 27.93
C ALA A 13 -21.23 51.00 27.95
N GLN A 14 -22.53 50.70 27.96
CA GLN A 14 -23.03 49.32 27.82
C GLN A 14 -22.72 48.76 26.43
N ASP A 15 -22.94 49.53 25.36
CA ASP A 15 -22.62 49.10 24.00
C ASP A 15 -21.14 48.74 23.86
N VAL A 16 -20.23 49.56 24.41
CA VAL A 16 -18.79 49.27 24.42
C VAL A 16 -18.51 47.98 25.18
N LYS A 17 -19.14 47.76 26.34
CA LYS A 17 -18.96 46.54 27.13
C LYS A 17 -19.42 45.29 26.36
N TYR A 18 -20.61 45.32 25.78
CA TYR A 18 -21.16 44.16 25.05
C TYR A 18 -20.36 43.87 23.78
N LYS A 19 -20.05 44.89 22.98
CA LYS A 19 -19.20 44.72 21.79
C LYS A 19 -17.80 44.24 22.16
N THR A 20 -17.28 44.65 23.32
CA THR A 20 -15.97 44.18 23.81
C THR A 20 -16.00 42.70 24.16
N GLN A 21 -17.08 42.22 24.76
CA GLN A 21 -17.25 40.80 25.05
C GLN A 21 -17.43 39.99 23.76
N GLU A 22 -18.23 40.51 22.82
CA GLU A 22 -18.52 39.88 21.54
C GLU A 22 -17.27 39.71 20.67
N TYR A 23 -16.46 40.77 20.47
CA TYR A 23 -15.25 40.63 19.65
C TYR A 23 -14.26 39.64 20.27
N LYS A 24 -14.13 39.60 21.60
CA LYS A 24 -13.26 38.63 22.28
C LYS A 24 -13.73 37.19 22.09
N SER A 25 -15.05 36.95 22.14
CA SER A 25 -15.58 35.61 21.85
C SER A 25 -15.39 35.22 20.38
N LEU A 26 -15.52 36.18 19.47
CA LEU A 26 -15.26 35.96 18.05
C LEU A 26 -13.79 35.66 17.79
N ASP A 27 -12.86 36.40 18.40
CA ASP A 27 -11.41 36.15 18.28
C ASP A 27 -11.03 34.76 18.79
N ALA A 28 -11.60 34.32 19.91
CA ALA A 28 -11.40 32.96 20.42
C ALA A 28 -11.92 31.90 19.44
N THR A 29 -13.11 32.11 18.88
CA THR A 29 -13.71 31.20 17.89
C THR A 29 -12.86 31.14 16.60
N ILE A 30 -12.34 32.28 16.16
CA ILE A 30 -11.45 32.35 14.99
C ILE A 30 -10.17 31.56 15.24
N ALA A 31 -9.58 31.68 16.43
CA ALA A 31 -8.38 30.95 16.80
C ALA A 31 -8.62 29.43 16.79
N GLU A 32 -9.70 28.97 17.45
CA GLU A 32 -10.10 27.56 17.49
C GLU A 32 -10.34 26.99 16.09
N LEU A 33 -11.16 27.65 15.27
CA LEU A 33 -11.45 27.20 13.90
C LEU A 33 -10.21 27.20 13.00
N SER A 34 -9.28 28.13 13.24
CA SER A 34 -8.02 28.19 12.49
C SER A 34 -7.11 27.00 12.83
N GLU A 35 -7.05 26.62 14.11
CA GLU A 35 -6.31 25.45 14.59
C GLU A 35 -6.94 24.15 14.07
N ASP A 36 -8.26 24.02 14.16
CA ASP A 36 -9.01 22.87 13.65
C ASP A 36 -8.78 22.67 12.15
N ARG A 37 -8.81 23.77 11.39
CA ARG A 37 -8.53 23.75 9.95
C ARG A 37 -7.09 23.32 9.67
N ALA A 38 -6.12 23.82 10.42
CA ALA A 38 -4.73 23.43 10.25
C ALA A 38 -4.55 21.93 10.50
N THR A 39 -5.06 21.43 11.62
CA THR A 39 -5.04 20.02 11.99
C THR A 39 -5.72 19.16 10.91
N SER A 40 -6.96 19.48 10.54
CA SER A 40 -7.70 18.76 9.49
C SER A 40 -6.96 18.73 8.15
N SER A 41 -6.30 19.83 7.77
CA SER A 41 -5.51 19.89 6.55
C SER A 41 -4.29 18.96 6.61
N THR A 42 -3.63 18.84 7.77
CA THR A 42 -2.50 17.93 7.93
C THR A 42 -2.93 16.47 7.88
N GLU A 43 -4.04 16.12 8.53
CA GLU A 43 -4.61 14.77 8.50
C GLU A 43 -5.04 14.39 7.08
N LEU A 44 -5.73 15.29 6.36
CA LEU A 44 -6.14 15.05 4.98
C LEU A 44 -4.96 14.80 4.05
N ALA A 45 -3.87 15.55 4.22
CA ALA A 45 -2.65 15.35 3.44
C ALA A 45 -2.05 13.96 3.71
N ALA A 46 -1.95 13.56 4.98
CA ALA A 46 -1.43 12.25 5.37
C ALA A 46 -2.30 11.09 4.82
N VAL A 47 -3.63 11.20 4.92
CA VAL A 47 -4.56 10.21 4.38
C VAL A 47 -4.44 10.12 2.86
N SER A 48 -4.34 11.26 2.17
CA SER A 48 -4.20 11.30 0.71
C SER A 48 -2.90 10.66 0.24
N GLU A 49 -1.80 10.90 0.94
CA GLU A 49 -0.50 10.26 0.65
C GLU A 49 -0.59 8.74 0.84
N TYR A 50 -1.16 8.28 1.95
CA TYR A 50 -1.32 6.84 2.21
C TYR A 50 -2.23 6.17 1.19
N TYR A 51 -3.31 6.84 0.80
CA TYR A 51 -4.22 6.37 -0.23
C TYR A 51 -3.54 6.23 -1.60
N ALA A 52 -2.62 7.13 -1.97
CA ALA A 52 -1.82 6.98 -3.18
C ALA A 52 -0.95 5.71 -3.13
N LYS A 53 -0.29 5.43 -1.99
CA LYS A 53 0.49 4.19 -1.78
C LYS A 53 -0.39 2.93 -1.82
N LEU A 54 -1.64 3.01 -1.37
CA LEU A 54 -2.59 1.91 -1.49
C LEU A 54 -3.00 1.69 -2.94
N LYS A 55 -3.27 2.75 -3.71
CA LYS A 55 -3.61 2.63 -5.14
C LYS A 55 -2.52 1.91 -5.91
N GLU A 56 -1.25 2.21 -5.69
CA GLU A 56 -0.16 1.53 -6.38
C GLU A 56 -0.08 0.02 -6.06
N ARG A 57 -0.39 -0.37 -4.83
CA ARG A 57 -0.35 -1.78 -4.38
C ARG A 57 -1.60 -2.56 -4.75
N CYS A 58 -2.76 -1.93 -4.67
CA CYS A 58 -4.05 -2.63 -4.68
C CYS A 58 -4.84 -2.42 -5.97
N VAL A 59 -4.60 -1.34 -6.72
CA VAL A 59 -5.23 -1.13 -8.02
C VAL A 59 -4.31 -1.70 -9.08
N ALA A 60 -4.55 -2.96 -9.43
CA ALA A 60 -3.79 -3.65 -10.46
C ALA A 60 -3.83 -2.83 -11.76
N LYS A 61 -2.66 -2.38 -12.23
CA LYS A 61 -2.54 -1.89 -13.60
C LYS A 61 -2.80 -3.09 -14.52
N PRO A 62 -3.86 -3.08 -15.34
CA PRO A 62 -4.12 -4.19 -16.23
C PRO A 62 -2.93 -4.32 -17.20
N GLU A 63 -2.28 -5.46 -17.17
CA GLU A 63 -1.30 -5.83 -18.20
C GLU A 63 -1.95 -5.79 -19.58
N THR A 64 -1.20 -5.35 -20.60
CA THR A 64 -1.67 -5.40 -21.98
C THR A 64 -1.87 -6.85 -22.41
N TYR A 65 -2.78 -7.06 -23.36
CA TYR A 65 -3.02 -8.40 -23.90
C TYR A 65 -1.74 -9.04 -24.47
N GLU A 66 -0.91 -8.26 -25.14
CA GLU A 66 0.35 -8.74 -25.74
C GLU A 66 1.33 -9.26 -24.69
N GLU A 67 1.56 -8.52 -23.59
CA GLU A 67 2.46 -8.96 -22.52
C GLU A 67 1.92 -10.20 -21.78
N ARG A 68 0.60 -10.27 -21.58
CA ARG A 68 -0.06 -11.46 -21.02
C ARG A 68 0.13 -12.69 -21.91
N LYS A 69 -0.08 -12.52 -23.21
CA LYS A 69 0.06 -13.58 -24.21
C LYS A 69 1.50 -14.07 -24.29
N LYS A 70 2.47 -13.15 -24.34
CA LYS A 70 3.90 -13.47 -24.37
C LYS A 70 4.34 -14.29 -23.16
N ARG A 71 3.94 -13.89 -21.94
CA ARG A 71 4.24 -14.65 -20.71
C ARG A 71 3.68 -16.07 -20.76
N ARG A 72 2.40 -16.21 -21.15
CA ARG A 72 1.75 -17.52 -21.28
C ARG A 72 2.42 -18.40 -22.33
N GLN A 73 2.85 -17.83 -23.46
CA GLN A 73 3.56 -18.59 -24.49
C GLN A 73 4.92 -19.08 -24.00
N ALA A 74 5.66 -18.25 -23.27
CA ALA A 74 6.93 -18.65 -22.65
C ALA A 74 6.73 -19.74 -21.59
N GLU A 75 5.68 -19.63 -20.76
CA GLU A 75 5.29 -20.64 -19.78
C GLU A 75 4.92 -21.97 -20.46
N ILE A 76 4.09 -21.94 -21.50
CA ILE A 76 3.74 -23.13 -22.29
C ILE A 76 4.99 -23.78 -22.90
N ALA A 77 5.92 -22.98 -23.43
CA ALA A 77 7.16 -23.50 -24.00
C ALA A 77 8.03 -24.20 -22.94
N GLY A 78 8.25 -23.57 -21.78
CA GLY A 78 9.01 -24.17 -20.69
C GLY A 78 8.34 -25.42 -20.11
N LEU A 79 7.00 -25.43 -20.01
CA LEU A 79 6.25 -26.62 -19.58
C LEU A 79 6.40 -27.78 -20.57
N LYS A 80 6.40 -27.50 -21.87
CA LYS A 80 6.65 -28.53 -22.91
C LYS A 80 8.07 -29.06 -22.86
N GLU A 81 9.05 -28.20 -22.65
CA GLU A 81 10.45 -28.61 -22.49
C GLU A 81 10.63 -29.49 -21.24
N ALA A 82 10.07 -29.08 -20.09
CA ALA A 82 10.10 -29.89 -18.88
C ALA A 82 9.41 -31.24 -19.06
N LEU A 83 8.27 -31.28 -19.77
CA LEU A 83 7.59 -32.53 -20.10
C LEU A 83 8.48 -33.44 -20.97
N ALA A 84 9.10 -32.90 -22.02
CA ALA A 84 10.00 -33.67 -22.88
C ALA A 84 11.20 -34.23 -22.10
N ILE A 85 11.80 -33.43 -21.20
CA ILE A 85 12.88 -33.89 -20.32
C ILE A 85 12.41 -35.05 -19.44
N LEU A 86 11.23 -34.95 -18.82
CA LEU A 86 10.71 -36.04 -17.97
C LEU A 86 10.39 -37.30 -18.77
N GLU A 87 9.86 -37.17 -19.99
CA GLU A 87 9.61 -38.30 -20.88
C GLU A 87 10.90 -38.95 -21.38
N ASP A 88 11.94 -38.18 -21.69
CA ASP A 88 13.24 -38.69 -22.15
C ASP A 88 14.13 -39.21 -21.00
N GLU A 89 14.15 -38.54 -19.84
CA GLU A 89 14.98 -38.95 -18.69
C GLU A 89 14.40 -40.17 -17.96
N THR A 90 13.08 -40.37 -17.96
CA THR A 90 12.49 -41.63 -17.47
C THR A 90 12.95 -42.86 -18.26
N ALA A 91 13.48 -42.69 -19.48
CA ALA A 91 14.11 -43.78 -20.23
C ALA A 91 15.46 -44.23 -19.63
N PHE A 92 16.13 -43.40 -18.81
CA PHE A 92 17.47 -43.69 -18.28
C PHE A 92 17.53 -44.12 -16.81
N VAL A 93 16.47 -43.96 -16.02
CA VAL A 93 16.54 -44.22 -14.55
C VAL A 93 16.43 -45.71 -14.18
N GLN A 94 16.07 -46.62 -15.10
CA GLN A 94 15.92 -48.04 -14.78
C GLN A 94 16.54 -49.00 -15.81
N MET A 95 17.81 -48.80 -16.18
CA MET A 95 18.60 -49.90 -16.74
C MET A 95 19.24 -50.69 -15.58
N PRO A 96 18.76 -51.90 -15.24
CA PRO A 96 19.44 -52.72 -14.25
C PRO A 96 20.86 -53.00 -14.73
N ARG A 97 21.86 -52.46 -14.02
CA ARG A 97 23.27 -52.78 -14.26
C ARG A 97 23.40 -54.29 -14.08
N LYS A 98 23.52 -55.04 -15.20
CA LYS A 98 23.93 -56.45 -15.17
C LYS A 98 25.26 -56.50 -14.41
N ARG A 99 25.21 -56.82 -13.12
CA ARG A 99 26.38 -57.26 -12.36
C ARG A 99 26.83 -58.54 -13.06
N ARG A 100 27.89 -58.46 -13.87
CA ARG A 100 28.62 -59.63 -14.35
C ARG A 100 29.30 -60.29 -13.15
N GLY A 101 28.52 -61.03 -12.37
CA GLY A 101 29.02 -61.98 -11.40
C GLY A 101 29.16 -63.33 -12.07
N ASN A 102 30.40 -63.80 -12.23
CA ASN A 102 30.83 -65.20 -12.01
C ASN A 102 32.32 -65.31 -12.36
N MET A 103 33.20 -64.96 -11.41
CA MET A 103 34.55 -65.52 -11.33
C MET A 103 34.48 -66.70 -10.35
N ARG A 104 34.42 -67.92 -10.90
CA ARG A 104 34.68 -69.17 -10.19
C ARG A 104 35.71 -69.96 -11.00
N GLY A 105 36.81 -70.35 -10.36
CA GLY A 105 37.88 -71.19 -10.92
C GLY A 105 39.14 -71.07 -10.04
N THR A 106 39.13 -71.67 -8.84
CA THR A 106 39.86 -72.91 -8.48
C THR A 106 41.35 -72.69 -8.18
N LEU A 107 41.69 -72.81 -6.89
CA LEU A 107 43.02 -73.10 -6.37
C LEU A 107 43.58 -74.38 -7.03
N ALA A 108 44.81 -74.33 -7.52
CA ALA A 108 45.65 -75.51 -7.69
C ALA A 108 47.11 -75.15 -7.41
N ALA A 109 47.71 -75.93 -6.54
CA ALA A 109 49.07 -75.82 -6.03
C ALA A 109 50.06 -76.59 -6.92
N GLN A 110 51.17 -75.95 -7.28
CA GLN A 110 52.59 -76.37 -7.15
C GLN A 110 53.46 -75.46 -8.02
#